data_AF-E3M2W8-F1
#
_entry.id   AF-E3M2W8-F1
#
_cell.length_a   1.000
_cell.length_b   1.000
_cell.length_c   1.000
_cell.angle_alpha   90.00
_cell.angle_beta   90.00
_cell.angle_gamma   90.00
#
_symmetry.space_group_name_H-M   'P 1'
#
loop_
_entity.id
_entity.type
_entity.pdbx_description
1 polymer ?
#
loop_
_entity_poly.entity_id
_entity_poly.type
_entity_poly.pdbx_seq_one_letter_code
_entity_poly.pdbx_strand_id
1 'polypeptide(L)'
;MYGFFRRFIPKDKEKAEKRKVEKNVDESEVCVIDVETLRCVICLNIFQGIPRSLTCGHSFCPRCIDEVAHSEQMNEQRNAGRNHIQCPICRKRASMHKLVHNYALKNILDSINELAKEEEKARTAFDNTLEASNEQLRSKCIEFEKINDGLKKEMNERRRKEYYNYVAITLFVIFYIVLTTAFGN
;
A
#
# COMPACT_ATOMS: atom_id res chain seq x y z
N MET A 1 51.23 -32.13 18.02
CA MET A 1 51.17 -31.05 19.03
C MET A 1 51.21 -29.72 18.31
N TYR A 2 50.07 -29.08 18.02
CA TYR A 2 50.08 -27.65 17.68
C TYR A 2 48.78 -27.01 18.18
N GLY A 3 48.81 -26.64 19.45
CA GLY A 3 47.93 -25.64 20.05
C GLY A 3 48.78 -24.44 20.41
N PHE A 4 48.70 -23.38 19.60
CA PHE A 4 49.27 -22.04 19.80
C PHE A 4 48.84 -21.31 18.52
N PHE A 5 47.71 -20.63 18.41
CA PHE A 5 47.42 -19.31 18.96
C PHE A 5 45.89 -19.08 18.83
N ARG A 6 45.12 -19.37 19.89
CA ARG A 6 43.74 -18.83 20.06
C ARG A 6 43.72 -17.96 21.31
N ARG A 7 44.29 -16.77 21.22
CA ARG A 7 44.07 -15.70 22.18
C ARG A 7 44.43 -14.40 21.49
N PHE A 8 43.62 -13.36 21.73
CA PHE A 8 43.65 -12.03 21.11
C PHE A 8 42.85 -11.84 19.81
N ILE A 9 41.56 -12.20 19.84
CA ILE A 9 40.56 -11.22 19.36
C ILE A 9 39.96 -10.61 20.64
N PRO A 10 40.10 -9.30 20.89
CA PRO A 10 39.48 -8.67 22.04
C PRO A 10 37.95 -8.76 21.88
N LYS A 11 37.30 -9.44 22.83
CA LYS A 11 35.83 -9.61 22.93
C LYS A 11 35.08 -8.28 22.96
N ASP A 12 35.78 -7.18 23.16
CA ASP A 12 35.23 -5.85 23.39
C ASP A 12 34.80 -5.16 22.08
N LYS A 13 35.44 -5.46 20.95
CA LYS A 13 35.12 -4.84 19.65
C LYS A 13 33.82 -5.40 19.06
N GLU A 14 33.64 -6.72 19.08
CA GLU A 14 32.42 -7.39 18.62
C GLU A 14 31.20 -7.04 19.51
N LYS A 15 31.44 -6.83 20.81
CA LYS A 15 30.40 -6.42 21.77
C LYS A 15 30.04 -4.92 21.65
N ALA A 16 31.01 -4.07 21.27
CA ALA A 16 30.79 -2.66 21.00
C ALA A 16 30.10 -2.41 19.64
N GLU A 17 30.39 -3.22 18.61
CA GLU A 17 29.65 -3.20 17.34
C GLU A 17 28.21 -3.69 17.51
N LYS A 18 27.98 -4.83 18.22
CA LYS A 18 26.62 -5.28 18.55
C LYS A 18 25.81 -4.22 19.31
N ARG A 19 26.42 -3.53 20.27
CA ARG A 19 25.80 -2.40 21.00
C ARG A 19 25.53 -1.15 20.14
N LYS A 20 26.22 -0.96 19.02
CA LYS A 20 25.99 0.17 18.11
C LYS A 20 24.85 -0.09 17.13
N VAL A 21 24.60 -1.35 16.78
CA VAL A 21 23.50 -1.73 15.87
C VAL A 21 22.14 -1.72 16.57
N GLU A 22 22.07 -2.06 17.86
CA GLU A 22 20.81 -2.11 18.62
C GLU A 22 20.27 -0.73 19.03
N LYS A 23 21.13 0.26 19.31
CA LYS A 23 20.70 1.57 19.86
C LYS A 23 19.77 2.37 18.95
N ASN A 24 19.85 2.19 17.64
CA ASN A 24 19.07 3.00 16.69
C ASN A 24 17.68 2.42 16.40
N VAL A 25 17.42 1.14 16.71
CA VAL A 25 16.13 0.50 16.42
C VAL A 25 15.11 0.84 17.51
N ASP A 26 15.53 0.86 18.77
CA ASP A 26 14.66 1.19 19.91
C ASP A 26 14.17 2.65 19.89
N GLU A 27 14.89 3.54 19.22
CA GLU A 27 14.54 4.97 19.06
C GLU A 27 13.87 5.27 17.70
N SER A 28 13.75 4.29 16.80
CA SER A 28 13.18 4.52 15.46
C SER A 28 11.65 4.42 15.47
N GLU A 29 11.00 5.42 14.87
CA GLU A 29 9.55 5.40 14.63
C GLU A 29 9.15 4.40 13.53
N VAL A 30 10.11 4.01 12.68
CA VAL A 30 9.88 3.14 11.52
C VAL A 30 10.90 1.99 11.51
N CYS A 31 10.41 0.76 11.37
CA CYS A 31 11.24 -0.43 11.18
C CYS A 31 10.94 -1.04 9.80
N VAL A 32 11.99 -1.26 9.00
CA VAL A 32 11.88 -1.90 7.69
C VAL A 32 12.36 -3.34 7.82
N ILE A 33 11.49 -4.28 7.49
CA ILE A 33 11.77 -5.72 7.52
C ILE A 33 11.69 -6.24 6.08
N ASP A 34 12.73 -6.93 5.63
CA ASP A 34 12.72 -7.60 4.34
C ASP A 34 11.76 -8.80 4.37
N VAL A 35 10.81 -8.84 3.44
CA VAL A 35 9.74 -9.84 3.39
C VAL A 35 10.30 -11.25 3.20
N GLU A 36 11.43 -11.41 2.50
CA GLU A 36 12.05 -12.73 2.31
C GLU A 36 12.48 -13.37 3.64
N THR A 37 12.84 -12.55 4.64
CA THR A 37 13.21 -13.04 5.98
C THR A 37 12.04 -13.63 6.77
N LEU A 38 10.81 -13.32 6.33
CA LEU A 38 9.56 -13.76 6.94
C LEU A 38 8.94 -14.96 6.20
N ARG A 39 9.64 -15.53 5.21
CA ARG A 39 9.16 -16.67 4.43
C ARG A 39 9.65 -17.99 4.98
N CYS A 40 8.76 -18.98 4.97
CA CYS A 40 9.12 -20.36 5.24
C CYS A 40 9.81 -20.96 4.01
N VAL A 41 11.00 -21.55 4.18
CA VAL A 41 11.76 -22.16 3.08
C VAL A 41 11.10 -23.42 2.47
N ILE A 42 10.09 -23.99 3.13
CA ILE A 42 9.40 -25.20 2.64
C ILE A 42 8.28 -24.80 1.67
N CYS A 43 7.35 -23.94 2.10
CA CYS A 43 6.22 -23.52 1.26
C CYS A 43 6.46 -22.22 0.48
N LEU A 44 7.59 -21.54 0.72
CA LEU A 44 7.99 -20.27 0.11
C LEU A 44 7.00 -19.10 0.32
N ASN A 45 6.04 -19.27 1.24
CA ASN A 45 5.11 -18.24 1.65
C ASN A 45 5.55 -17.61 2.98
N ILE A 46 5.01 -16.43 3.28
CA ILE A 46 5.09 -15.86 4.63
C ILE A 46 4.59 -16.89 5.63
N PHE A 47 5.24 -17.00 6.79
CA PHE A 47 4.89 -18.03 7.76
C PHE A 47 3.38 -18.02 8.10
N GLN A 48 2.75 -19.18 7.97
CA GLN A 48 1.33 -19.37 8.25
C GLN A 48 1.16 -19.99 9.63
N GLY A 49 0.29 -19.42 10.46
CA GLY A 49 0.11 -19.85 11.85
C GLY A 49 1.29 -19.48 12.75
N ILE A 50 1.44 -20.17 13.88
CA ILE A 50 2.55 -19.93 14.83
C ILE A 50 3.78 -20.74 14.36
N PRO A 51 4.87 -20.11 13.90
CA PRO A 51 6.02 -20.86 13.38
C PRO A 51 6.63 -21.75 14.46
N ARG A 52 7.10 -22.94 14.08
CA ARG A 52 7.79 -23.86 14.98
C ARG A 52 9.29 -23.84 14.72
N SER A 53 10.05 -23.55 15.77
CA SER A 53 11.50 -23.49 15.75
C SER A 53 12.10 -24.82 16.19
N LEU A 54 13.06 -25.32 15.42
CA LEU A 54 13.90 -26.44 15.80
C LEU A 54 14.97 -25.97 16.79
N THR A 55 15.60 -26.91 17.49
CA THR A 55 16.73 -26.65 18.40
C THR A 55 17.94 -25.98 17.72
N CYS A 56 18.02 -26.02 16.39
CA CYS A 56 19.03 -25.31 15.61
C CYS A 56 18.70 -23.82 15.38
N GLY A 57 17.52 -23.34 15.77
CA GLY A 57 17.06 -21.97 15.64
C GLY A 57 16.20 -21.67 14.40
N HIS A 58 16.19 -22.54 13.40
CA HIS A 58 15.37 -22.35 12.19
C HIS A 58 13.89 -22.61 12.45
N SER A 59 13.04 -21.72 11.94
CA SER A 59 11.58 -21.78 12.06
C SER A 59 10.92 -22.25 10.76
N PHE A 60 9.79 -22.96 10.89
CA PHE A 60 8.97 -23.48 9.79
C PHE A 60 7.49 -23.31 10.11
N CYS A 61 6.62 -23.27 9.10
CA CYS A 61 5.17 -23.33 9.34
C CYS A 61 4.81 -24.66 10.05
N PRO A 62 3.74 -24.70 10.87
CA PRO A 62 3.28 -25.93 11.50
C PRO A 62 3.06 -27.05 10.48
N ARG A 63 2.19 -26.83 9.49
CA ARG A 63 1.91 -27.85 8.47
C ARG A 63 3.15 -28.34 7.75
N CYS A 64 4.02 -27.41 7.33
CA CYS A 64 5.23 -27.75 6.61
C CYS A 64 6.18 -28.66 7.43
N ILE A 65 6.36 -28.40 8.72
CA ILE A 65 7.28 -29.24 9.51
C ILE A 65 6.65 -30.60 9.88
N ASP A 66 5.33 -30.68 10.00
CA ASP A 66 4.63 -31.97 10.16
C ASP A 66 4.75 -32.82 8.89
N GLU A 67 4.56 -32.21 7.72
CA GLU A 67 4.71 -32.89 6.42
C GLU A 67 6.13 -33.44 6.22
N VAL A 68 7.16 -32.65 6.55
CA VAL A 68 8.55 -33.13 6.51
C VAL A 68 8.73 -34.32 7.47
N ALA A 69 8.20 -34.22 8.70
CA ALA A 69 8.30 -35.31 9.68
C ALA A 69 7.64 -36.60 9.19
N HIS A 70 6.45 -36.49 8.61
CA HIS A 70 5.73 -37.63 8.03
C HIS A 70 6.49 -38.25 6.84
N SER A 71 7.08 -37.42 5.97
CA SER A 71 7.86 -37.90 4.82
C SER A 71 9.13 -38.66 5.22
N GLU A 72 9.80 -38.25 6.30
CA GLU A 72 10.99 -38.93 6.82
C GLU A 72 10.63 -40.27 7.47
N GLN A 73 9.48 -40.36 8.14
CA GLN A 73 8.97 -41.60 8.73
C GLN A 73 8.62 -42.66 7.68
N MET A 74 8.05 -42.25 6.54
CA MET A 74 7.64 -43.18 5.47
C MET A 74 8.83 -43.78 4.71
N ASN A 75 9.91 -43.01 4.54
CA ASN A 75 11.12 -43.47 3.82
C ASN A 75 12.00 -44.43 4.65
N GLU A 76 11.94 -44.38 5.98
CA GLU A 76 12.69 -45.29 6.86
C GLU A 76 11.85 -46.50 7.30
N GLN A 77 11.44 -47.37 6.36
CA GLN A 77 10.79 -48.68 6.64
C GLN A 77 11.59 -49.63 7.54
N ARG A 78 12.80 -49.25 8.00
CA ARG A 78 13.70 -50.07 8.83
C ARG A 78 13.88 -49.59 10.27
N ASN A 79 13.30 -48.45 10.70
CA ASN A 79 13.45 -47.95 12.08
C ASN A 79 12.18 -47.21 12.57
N ALA A 80 11.14 -47.96 12.95
CA ALA A 80 9.84 -47.47 13.43
C ALA A 80 9.87 -46.79 14.83
N GLY A 81 10.85 -45.94 15.12
CA GLY A 81 11.00 -45.35 16.46
C GLY A 81 11.80 -44.04 16.54
N ARG A 82 12.08 -43.37 15.41
CA ARG A 82 12.88 -42.14 15.44
C ARG A 82 11.98 -40.90 15.53
N ASN A 83 11.84 -40.38 16.75
CA ASN A 83 11.19 -39.08 17.06
C ASN A 83 12.10 -37.89 16.70
N HIS A 84 12.78 -37.95 15.55
CA HIS A 84 13.72 -36.93 15.10
C HIS A 84 13.43 -36.49 13.66
N ILE A 85 13.77 -35.23 13.36
CA ILE A 85 13.68 -34.62 12.04
C ILE A 85 15.04 -34.01 11.67
N GLN A 86 15.39 -33.99 10.39
CA GLN A 86 16.52 -33.19 9.91
C GLN A 86 16.05 -31.80 9.49
N CYS A 87 16.72 -30.75 9.99
CA CYS A 87 16.41 -29.39 9.58
C CYS A 87 16.62 -29.22 8.05
N PRO A 88 15.61 -28.78 7.27
CA PRO A 88 15.74 -28.57 5.83
C PRO A 88 16.83 -27.56 5.43
N ILE A 89 17.22 -26.66 6.33
CA ILE A 89 18.21 -25.61 6.07
C ILE A 89 19.62 -26.08 6.40
N CYS A 90 19.85 -26.57 7.62
CA CYS A 90 21.20 -26.87 8.12
C CYS A 90 21.47 -28.34 8.42
N ARG A 91 20.50 -29.22 8.15
CA ARG A 91 20.55 -30.69 8.34
C ARG A 91 20.85 -31.18 9.77
N LYS A 92 20.87 -30.28 10.76
CA LYS A 92 20.97 -30.67 12.17
C LYS A 92 19.73 -31.48 12.58
N ARG A 93 19.95 -32.59 13.28
CA ARG A 93 18.87 -33.42 13.84
C ARG A 93 18.22 -32.68 15.02
N ALA A 94 16.89 -32.60 14.99
CA ALA A 94 16.08 -32.08 16.08
C ALA A 94 15.07 -33.14 16.50
N SER A 95 14.71 -33.19 17.79
CA SER A 95 13.62 -34.06 18.23
C SER A 95 12.28 -33.39 18.01
N MET A 96 11.28 -34.14 17.55
CA MET A 96 9.92 -33.65 17.31
C MET A 96 9.27 -33.06 18.57
N HIS A 97 9.54 -33.66 19.73
CA HIS A 97 9.01 -33.16 21.01
C HIS A 97 9.70 -31.89 21.52
N LYS A 98 10.83 -31.48 20.91
CA LYS A 98 11.59 -30.29 21.29
C LYS A 98 11.34 -29.08 20.37
N LEU A 99 10.35 -29.16 19.48
CA LEU A 99 9.96 -28.01 18.68
C LEU A 99 9.25 -26.98 19.57
N VAL A 100 9.65 -25.72 19.45
CA VAL A 100 9.13 -24.62 20.25
C VAL A 100 8.35 -23.67 19.35
N HIS A 101 7.23 -23.17 19.84
CA HIS A 101 6.46 -22.13 19.17
C HIS A 101 7.19 -20.78 19.21
N ASN A 102 7.37 -20.16 18.06
CA ASN A 102 7.98 -18.84 17.92
C ASN A 102 6.89 -17.75 17.94
N TYR A 103 6.39 -17.44 19.14
CA TYR A 103 5.38 -16.40 19.33
C TYR A 103 5.88 -15.00 18.97
N ALA A 104 7.18 -14.72 19.14
CA ALA A 104 7.74 -13.42 18.75
C ALA A 104 7.60 -13.19 17.25
N LEU A 105 7.96 -14.19 16.43
CA LEU A 105 7.78 -14.10 14.98
C LEU A 105 6.31 -14.00 14.59
N LYS A 106 5.41 -14.74 15.27
CA LYS A 106 3.97 -14.61 15.06
C LYS A 106 3.47 -13.19 15.35
N ASN A 107 3.86 -12.61 16.48
CA ASN A 107 3.46 -11.26 16.87
C ASN A 107 3.93 -10.22 15.85
N ILE A 108 5.17 -10.33 15.36
CA ILE A 108 5.70 -9.45 14.30
C ILE A 108 4.83 -9.54 13.04
N LEU A 109 4.50 -10.75 12.59
CA LEU A 109 3.65 -10.96 11.42
C LEU A 109 2.24 -10.39 11.61
N ASP A 110 1.67 -10.55 12.81
CA ASP A 110 0.36 -10.00 13.12
C ASP A 110 0.38 -8.46 13.15
N SER A 111 1.40 -7.85 13.74
CA SER A 111 1.58 -6.39 13.72
C SER A 111 1.70 -5.84 12.31
N ILE A 112 2.52 -6.46 11.44
CA ILE A 112 2.65 -6.05 10.03
C ILE A 112 1.30 -6.14 9.31
N ASN A 113 0.55 -7.22 9.55
CA ASN A 113 -0.74 -7.42 8.91
C ASN A 113 -1.81 -6.42 9.36
N GLU A 114 -1.84 -6.05 10.65
CA GLU A 114 -2.75 -5.00 11.13
C GLU A 114 -2.38 -3.63 10.57
N LEU A 115 -1.09 -3.27 10.54
CA LEU A 115 -0.63 -2.02 9.91
C LEU A 115 -1.04 -1.94 8.43
N ALA A 116 -0.89 -3.03 7.68
CA ALA A 116 -1.30 -3.08 6.28
C ALA A 116 -2.81 -2.84 6.09
N LYS A 117 -3.65 -3.41 6.97
CA LYS A 117 -5.11 -3.20 6.95
C LYS A 117 -5.48 -1.77 7.30
N GLU A 118 -4.78 -1.16 8.26
CA GLU A 118 -5.00 0.23 8.65
C GLU A 118 -4.65 1.18 7.50
N GLU A 119 -3.51 0.95 6.83
CA GLU A 119 -3.10 1.72 5.65
C GLU A 119 -4.13 1.58 4.50
N GLU A 120 -4.61 0.37 4.23
CA GLU A 120 -5.62 0.11 3.20
C GLU A 120 -6.94 0.83 3.50
N LYS A 121 -7.39 0.81 4.76
CA LYS A 121 -8.60 1.55 5.19
C LYS A 121 -8.43 3.05 5.03
N ALA A 122 -7.27 3.59 5.42
CA ALA A 122 -6.98 5.02 5.28
C ALA A 122 -6.95 5.45 3.81
N ARG A 123 -6.30 4.65 2.95
CA ARG A 123 -6.27 4.85 1.49
C ARG A 123 -7.68 4.83 0.89
N THR A 124 -8.47 3.82 1.23
CA THR A 124 -9.85 3.69 0.72
C THR A 124 -10.72 4.87 1.16
N ALA A 125 -10.60 5.31 2.42
CA ALA A 125 -11.34 6.48 2.90
C ALA A 125 -10.94 7.76 2.15
N PHE A 126 -9.65 7.94 1.88
CA PHE A 126 -9.14 9.05 1.08
C PHE A 126 -9.69 9.02 -0.35
N ASP A 127 -9.63 7.87 -1.02
CA ASP A 127 -10.11 7.69 -2.39
C ASP A 127 -11.61 8.00 -2.50
N ASN A 128 -12.42 7.51 -1.56
CA ASN A 128 -13.85 7.82 -1.49
C ASN A 128 -14.13 9.32 -1.33
N THR A 129 -13.34 9.99 -0.48
CA THR A 129 -13.48 11.44 -0.24
C THR A 129 -13.11 12.23 -1.49
N LEU A 130 -12.04 11.81 -2.17
CA LEU A 130 -11.59 12.41 -3.42
C LEU A 130 -12.61 12.21 -4.55
N GLU A 131 -13.20 11.02 -4.66
CA GLU A 131 -14.24 10.72 -5.65
C GLU A 131 -15.48 11.59 -5.45
N ALA A 132 -15.99 11.68 -4.21
CA ALA A 132 -17.13 12.54 -3.89
C ALA A 132 -16.85 14.02 -4.20
N SER A 133 -15.66 14.51 -3.88
CA SER A 133 -15.25 15.89 -4.20
C SER A 133 -15.21 16.13 -5.70
N ASN A 134 -14.64 15.20 -6.47
CA ASN A 134 -14.57 15.29 -7.92
C ASN A 134 -15.94 15.23 -8.58
N GLU A 135 -16.86 14.40 -8.10
CA GLU A 135 -18.24 14.34 -8.58
C GLU A 135 -18.97 15.67 -8.36
N GLN A 136 -18.79 16.28 -7.19
CA GLN A 136 -19.34 17.59 -6.88
C GLN A 136 -18.78 18.67 -7.82
N LEU A 137 -17.46 18.66 -8.08
CA LEU A 137 -16.83 19.59 -9.01
C LEU A 137 -17.38 19.43 -10.43
N ARG A 138 -17.49 18.19 -10.93
CA ARG A 138 -18.08 17.91 -12.25
C ARG A 138 -19.51 18.42 -12.36
N SER A 139 -20.32 18.22 -11.33
CA SER A 139 -21.70 18.72 -11.29
C SER A 139 -21.75 20.25 -11.38
N LYS A 140 -20.87 20.95 -10.66
CA LYS A 140 -20.76 22.41 -10.73
C LYS A 140 -20.27 22.90 -12.09
N CYS A 141 -19.31 22.22 -12.72
CA CYS A 141 -18.87 22.56 -14.07
C CYS A 141 -20.03 22.51 -15.06
N ILE A 142 -20.82 21.44 -15.03
CA ILE A 142 -22.01 21.28 -15.88
C ILE A 142 -23.04 22.39 -15.61
N GLU A 143 -23.27 22.74 -14.34
CA GLU A 143 -24.18 23.82 -13.97
C GLU A 143 -23.71 25.18 -14.50
N PHE A 144 -22.43 25.50 -14.32
CA PHE A 144 -21.85 26.74 -14.83
C PHE A 144 -21.86 26.83 -16.34
N GLU A 145 -21.59 25.72 -17.05
CA GLU A 145 -21.71 25.66 -18.51
C GLU A 145 -23.14 26.00 -18.97
N LYS A 146 -24.16 25.42 -18.33
CA LYS A 146 -25.57 25.72 -18.64
C LYS A 146 -25.91 27.19 -18.40
N ILE A 147 -25.46 27.76 -17.28
CA ILE A 147 -25.69 29.18 -16.96
C ILE A 147 -25.01 30.07 -18.00
N ASN A 148 -23.76 29.77 -18.36
CA ASN A 148 -22.99 30.55 -19.32
C ASN A 148 -23.65 30.53 -20.71
N ASP A 149 -24.13 29.36 -21.15
CA ASP A 149 -24.88 29.22 -22.39
C ASP A 149 -26.20 30.00 -22.36
N GLY A 150 -26.90 30.01 -21.22
CA GLY A 150 -28.09 30.82 -21.00
C GLY A 150 -27.82 32.32 -21.13
N LEU A 151 -26.83 32.82 -20.39
CA LEU A 151 -26.41 34.23 -20.43
C LEU A 151 -25.96 34.65 -21.84
N LYS A 152 -25.25 33.77 -22.56
CA LYS A 152 -24.83 34.02 -23.93
C LYS A 152 -26.02 34.16 -24.89
N LYS A 153 -27.07 33.35 -24.71
CA LYS A 153 -28.33 33.48 -25.46
C LYS A 153 -29.03 34.80 -25.14
N GLU A 154 -29.19 35.12 -23.85
CA GLU A 154 -29.81 36.38 -23.41
C GLU A 154 -29.07 37.60 -23.95
N MET A 155 -27.74 37.62 -23.87
CA MET A 155 -26.91 38.69 -24.42
C MET A 155 -27.13 38.85 -25.93
N ASN A 156 -27.17 37.74 -26.68
CA ASN A 156 -27.41 37.76 -28.13
C ASN A 156 -28.83 38.26 -28.47
N GLU A 157 -29.84 37.89 -27.70
CA GLU A 157 -31.21 38.39 -27.87
C GLU A 157 -31.32 39.88 -27.58
N ARG A 158 -30.65 40.35 -26.50
CA ARG A 158 -30.60 41.77 -26.15
C ARG A 158 -29.94 42.59 -27.25
N ARG A 159 -28.78 42.15 -27.73
CA ARG A 159 -28.07 42.76 -28.87
C ARG A 159 -28.92 42.77 -30.14
N ARG A 160 -29.68 41.70 -30.41
CA ARG A 160 -30.58 41.63 -31.57
C ARG A 160 -31.73 42.64 -31.46
N LYS A 161 -32.36 42.77 -30.29
CA LYS A 161 -33.41 43.78 -30.03
C LYS A 161 -32.86 45.20 -30.19
N GLU A 162 -31.69 45.47 -29.62
CA GLU A 162 -31.00 46.76 -29.76
C GLU A 162 -30.72 47.08 -31.23
N TYR A 163 -30.24 46.11 -32.01
CA TYR A 163 -30.02 46.27 -33.44
C TYR A 163 -31.30 46.61 -34.20
N TYR A 164 -32.40 45.88 -33.98
CA TYR A 164 -33.68 46.18 -34.65
C TYR A 164 -34.24 47.54 -34.24
N ASN A 165 -34.15 47.91 -32.96
CA ASN A 165 -34.55 49.23 -32.48
C ASN A 165 -33.73 50.34 -33.16
N TYR A 166 -32.41 50.16 -33.26
CA TYR A 166 -31.54 51.10 -33.95
C TYR A 166 -31.89 51.25 -35.44
N VAL A 167 -32.13 50.14 -36.14
CA VAL A 167 -32.57 50.15 -37.55
C VAL A 167 -33.92 50.85 -37.71
N ALA A 168 -34.89 50.59 -36.83
CA ALA A 168 -36.20 51.24 -36.89
C ALA A 168 -36.10 52.76 -36.67
N ILE A 169 -35.31 53.19 -35.68
CA ILE A 169 -35.07 54.62 -35.41
C ILE A 169 -34.39 55.30 -36.61
N THR A 170 -33.35 54.68 -37.17
CA THR A 170 -32.63 55.25 -38.33
C THR A 170 -33.54 55.37 -39.56
N LEU A 171 -34.37 54.36 -39.86
CA LEU A 171 -35.36 54.44 -40.94
C LEU A 171 -36.41 55.54 -40.69
N PHE A 172 -36.90 55.68 -39.46
CA PHE A 172 -37.85 56.73 -39.11
C PHE A 172 -37.26 58.14 -39.31
N VAL A 173 -36.02 58.34 -38.88
CA VAL A 173 -35.30 59.61 -39.07
C VAL A 173 -35.09 59.90 -40.56
N ILE A 174 -34.67 58.91 -41.36
CA ILE A 174 -34.52 59.09 -42.81
C ILE A 174 -35.85 59.47 -43.45
N PHE A 175 -36.93 58.76 -43.13
CA PHE A 175 -38.26 59.04 -43.66
C PHE A 175 -38.74 60.45 -43.28
N TYR A 176 -38.52 60.87 -42.04
CA TYR A 176 -38.83 62.23 -41.59
C TYR A 176 -38.06 63.29 -42.38
N ILE A 177 -36.76 63.11 -42.61
CA ILE A 177 -35.94 64.02 -43.43
C ILE A 177 -36.44 64.08 -44.87
N VAL A 178 -36.80 62.94 -45.48
CA VAL A 178 -37.34 62.89 -46.84
C VAL A 178 -38.69 63.63 -46.92
N LEU A 179 -39.58 63.43 -45.96
CA LEU A 179 -40.86 64.15 -45.93
C LEU A 179 -40.67 65.66 -45.77
N THR A 180 -39.80 66.09 -44.85
CA THR A 180 -39.57 67.53 -44.64
C THR A 180 -38.89 68.19 -45.84
N THR A 181 -38.01 67.49 -46.55
CA THR A 181 -37.39 68.01 -47.79
C THR A 181 -38.33 67.98 -48.99
N ALA A 182 -39.24 67.01 -49.09
CA ALA A 182 -40.19 66.89 -50.20
C ALA A 182 -41.40 67.83 -50.08
N PHE A 183 -41.88 68.09 -48.85
CA PHE A 183 -43.06 68.91 -48.57
C PHE A 183 -42.75 70.29 -47.98
N GLY A 184 -41.50 70.55 -47.59
CA GLY A 184 -41.03 71.87 -47.14
C GLY A 184 -40.47 72.70 -48.29
N ASN A 185 -41.37 73.28 -49.09
CA ASN A 185 -41.12 74.44 -49.97
C ASN A 185 -42.32 75.38 -49.89
#